data_AF-A0A0K0EEU8-F1
#
_entry.id   AF-A0A0K0EEU8-F1
#
_cell.length_a   1.000
_cell.length_b   1.000
_cell.length_c   1.000
_cell.angle_alpha   90.00
_cell.angle_beta   90.00
_cell.angle_gamma   90.00
#
_symmetry.space_group_name_H-M   'P 1'
#
loop_
_entity.id
_entity.type
_entity.pdbx_description
1 polymer ?
#
loop_
_entity_poly.entity_id
_entity_poly.type
_entity_poly.pdbx_seq_one_letter_code
_entity_poly.pdbx_strand_id
1 'polypeptide(L)'
;MAKSTTFNFPWHYDFPPFYTIQPNSTTREKQLEAWGRLVIDFCHHLSLYTVDLNEISCSELFCNQKLNRRLNLDGIKTVFDYLEQKEHIEWLDSKKTRCHVYWRTPSEWGDQIYEWASQNGLINSPCTLFELTQGEDTVKESFYGLDKDILIKSLQTLENKRKAVLMNIGTGSEGVKFLP
;
A
#
# COMPACT_ATOMS: atom_id res chain seq x y z
N MET A 1 14.28 26.52 0.98
CA MET A 1 13.37 26.61 2.15
C MET A 1 12.30 25.54 1.97
N ALA A 2 12.51 24.35 2.52
CA ALA A 2 11.47 23.33 2.56
C ALA A 2 10.44 23.76 3.60
N LYS A 3 9.17 23.91 3.20
CA LYS A 3 8.08 24.08 4.17
C LYS A 3 8.10 22.83 5.05
N SER A 4 8.35 23.00 6.34
CA SER A 4 8.08 21.99 7.35
C SER A 4 6.56 21.82 7.45
N THR A 5 5.95 21.10 6.50
CA THR A 5 4.55 20.73 6.59
C THR A 5 4.44 19.69 7.69
N THR A 6 4.02 20.13 8.88
CA THR A 6 3.70 19.24 9.99
C THR A 6 2.59 18.27 9.55
N PHE A 7 2.74 16.99 9.89
CA PHE A 7 1.70 16.00 9.64
C PHE A 7 0.47 16.31 10.50
N ASN A 8 -0.72 16.29 9.90
CA ASN A 8 -1.97 16.53 10.63
C ASN A 8 -2.50 15.21 11.19
N PHE A 9 -2.31 14.99 12.49
CA PHE A 9 -2.81 13.79 13.15
C PHE A 9 -4.35 13.76 13.24
N PRO A 10 -4.98 12.60 13.02
CA PRO A 10 -6.43 12.42 13.14
C PRO A 10 -6.90 12.47 14.60
N TRP A 11 -8.19 12.72 14.83
CA TRP A 11 -8.75 12.88 16.19
C TRP A 11 -8.46 11.71 17.14
N HIS A 12 -8.43 10.47 16.62
CA HIS A 12 -8.18 9.27 17.44
C HIS A 12 -6.73 9.18 17.92
N TYR A 13 -5.79 9.90 17.31
CA TYR A 13 -4.43 10.03 17.83
C TYR A 13 -4.41 10.74 19.19
N ASP A 14 -5.38 11.61 19.46
CA ASP A 14 -5.60 12.28 20.74
C ASP A 14 -6.58 11.52 21.66
N PHE A 15 -6.93 10.27 21.34
CA PHE A 15 -7.82 9.44 22.15
C PHE A 15 -7.01 8.40 22.96
N PRO A 16 -6.89 8.52 24.30
CA PRO A 16 -5.98 7.67 25.09
C PRO A 16 -6.17 6.14 24.91
N PRO A 17 -7.40 5.59 24.78
CA PRO A 17 -7.59 4.15 24.54
C PRO A 17 -7.02 3.65 23.21
N PHE A 18 -6.76 4.53 22.24
CA PHE A 18 -6.21 4.18 20.93
C PHE A 18 -4.83 3.53 21.01
N TYR A 19 -4.04 3.84 22.05
CA TYR A 19 -2.70 3.31 22.33
C TYR A 19 -2.70 1.95 23.04
N THR A 20 -3.87 1.33 23.24
CA THR A 20 -4.00 0.01 23.86
C THR A 20 -4.84 -0.88 22.95
N ILE A 21 -4.29 -2.00 22.50
CA ILE A 21 -5.01 -2.95 21.65
C ILE A 21 -6.28 -3.43 22.36
N GLN A 22 -7.43 -3.21 21.73
CA GLN A 22 -8.72 -3.46 22.34
C GLN A 22 -9.03 -4.97 22.38
N PRO A 23 -9.61 -5.49 23.48
CA PRO A 23 -9.89 -6.91 23.62
C PRO A 23 -11.10 -7.38 22.79
N ASN A 24 -12.09 -6.49 22.60
CA ASN A 24 -13.27 -6.76 21.79
C ASN A 24 -12.90 -6.82 20.31
N SER A 25 -13.32 -7.86 19.59
CA SER A 25 -12.97 -8.08 18.18
C SER A 25 -13.42 -6.95 17.25
N THR A 26 -14.67 -6.51 17.36
CA THR A 26 -15.22 -5.43 16.51
C THR A 26 -14.52 -4.10 16.77
N THR A 27 -14.27 -3.77 18.05
CA THR A 27 -13.53 -2.55 18.40
C THR A 27 -12.08 -2.63 17.96
N ARG A 28 -11.44 -3.81 18.08
CA ARG A 28 -10.07 -4.05 17.63
C ARG A 28 -9.93 -3.89 16.12
N GLU A 29 -10.86 -4.44 15.33
CA GLU A 29 -10.85 -4.28 13.86
C GLU A 29 -10.85 -2.79 13.48
N LYS A 30 -11.79 -2.01 14.03
CA LYS A 30 -11.87 -0.55 13.79
C LYS A 30 -10.62 0.20 14.25
N GLN A 31 -10.04 -0.22 15.38
CA GLN A 31 -8.80 0.35 15.88
C GLN A 31 -7.63 0.07 14.93
N LEU A 32 -7.50 -1.16 14.44
CA LEU A 32 -6.43 -1.55 13.52
C LEU A 32 -6.59 -0.89 12.16
N GLU A 33 -7.82 -0.74 11.67
CA GLU A 33 -8.12 0.05 10.47
C GLU A 33 -7.65 1.51 10.62
N ALA A 34 -7.98 2.16 11.75
CA ALA A 34 -7.55 3.52 12.02
C ALA A 34 -6.03 3.65 12.18
N TRP A 35 -5.37 2.68 12.84
CA TRP A 35 -3.91 2.64 12.92
C TRP A 35 -3.27 2.42 11.55
N GLY A 36 -3.79 1.48 10.76
CA GLY A 36 -3.28 1.17 9.43
C GLY A 36 -3.35 2.40 8.51
N ARG A 37 -4.49 3.08 8.50
CA ARG A 37 -4.66 4.33 7.74
C ARG A 37 -3.67 5.40 8.18
N LEU A 38 -3.50 5.58 9.48
CA LEU A 38 -2.55 6.53 10.05
C LEU A 38 -1.10 6.21 9.65
N VAL A 39 -0.68 4.94 9.69
CA VAL A 39 0.66 4.50 9.25
C VAL A 39 0.87 4.83 7.78
N ILE A 40 -0.09 4.49 6.92
CA ILE A 40 -0.02 4.73 5.47
C ILE A 40 0.09 6.23 5.18
N ASP A 41 -0.78 7.05 5.79
CA ASP A 41 -0.79 8.51 5.57
C ASP A 41 0.48 9.17 6.08
N PHE A 42 1.00 8.71 7.21
CA PHE A 42 2.25 9.21 7.76
C PHE A 42 3.44 8.86 6.87
N CYS A 43 3.53 7.61 6.39
CA CYS A 43 4.57 7.20 5.46
C CYS A 43 4.48 7.96 4.13
N HIS A 44 3.27 8.19 3.63
CA HIS A 44 3.03 8.98 2.41
C HIS A 44 3.49 10.43 2.57
N HIS A 45 3.12 11.07 3.68
CA HIS A 45 3.54 12.43 4.01
C HIS A 45 5.06 12.59 4.05
N LEU A 46 5.78 11.58 4.55
CA LEU A 46 7.24 11.55 4.59
C LEU A 46 7.89 10.96 3.34
N SER A 47 7.11 10.54 2.33
CA SER A 47 7.58 9.84 1.13
C SER A 47 8.42 8.59 1.45
N LEU A 48 8.05 7.86 2.50
CA LEU A 48 8.66 6.61 2.91
C LEU A 48 8.00 5.43 2.18
N TYR A 49 8.77 4.78 1.32
CA TYR A 49 8.37 3.55 0.62
C TYR A 49 8.89 2.28 1.31
N THR A 50 9.89 2.43 2.18
CA THR A 50 10.46 1.34 2.98
C THR A 50 10.55 1.80 4.43
N VAL A 51 10.19 0.92 5.35
CA VAL A 51 10.14 1.21 6.78
C VAL A 51 10.91 0.14 7.54
N ASP A 52 11.78 0.56 8.45
CA ASP A 52 12.32 -0.28 9.52
C ASP A 52 11.44 -0.17 10.77
N LEU A 53 11.01 -1.32 11.30
CA LEU A 53 10.08 -1.39 12.41
C LEU A 53 10.66 -0.79 13.70
N ASN A 54 11.97 -0.92 13.93
CA ASN A 54 12.62 -0.37 15.12
C ASN A 54 12.70 1.16 15.04
N GLU A 55 13.05 1.68 13.86
CA GLU A 55 13.13 3.13 13.63
C GLU A 55 11.74 3.78 13.76
N ILE A 56 10.73 3.24 13.06
CA ILE A 56 9.38 3.83 13.08
C ILE A 56 8.71 3.70 14.45
N SER A 57 9.02 2.64 15.22
CA SER A 57 8.50 2.49 16.59
C SER A 57 8.97 3.59 17.55
N CYS A 58 10.08 4.25 17.23
CA CYS A 58 10.61 5.38 17.99
C CYS A 58 10.04 6.73 17.53
N SER A 59 9.33 6.79 16.41
CA SER A 59 8.78 8.03 15.86
C SER A 59 7.56 8.56 16.62
N GLU A 60 7.13 9.77 16.27
CA GLU A 60 5.89 10.37 16.78
C GLU A 60 4.64 9.58 16.39
N LEU A 61 4.67 8.78 15.33
CA LEU A 61 3.53 7.99 14.84
C LEU A 61 2.86 7.15 15.95
N PHE A 62 3.67 6.49 16.78
CA PHE A 62 3.19 5.61 17.85
C PHE A 62 3.33 6.21 19.25
N CYS A 63 3.75 7.47 19.37
CA CYS A 63 4.07 8.11 20.64
C CYS A 63 3.52 9.55 20.71
N ASN A 64 2.39 9.72 21.38
CA ASN A 64 1.82 11.03 21.66
C ASN A 64 2.35 11.57 22.99
N GLN A 65 3.31 12.49 22.88
CA GLN A 65 3.93 13.14 24.03
C GLN A 65 2.94 14.00 24.84
N LYS A 66 1.98 14.66 24.18
CA LYS A 66 0.95 15.48 24.83
C LYS A 66 0.06 14.67 25.78
N LEU A 67 -0.20 13.39 25.45
CA LEU A 67 -0.99 12.49 26.28
C LEU A 67 -0.18 11.58 27.21
N ASN A 68 1.15 11.57 27.09
CA ASN A 68 2.01 10.56 27.70
C ASN A 68 1.50 9.13 27.42
N ARG A 69 1.26 8.85 26.13
CA ARG A 69 0.77 7.55 25.64
C ARG A 69 1.61 7.07 24.47
N ARG A 70 1.89 5.77 24.45
CA ARG A 70 2.65 5.08 23.40
C ARG A 70 2.06 3.70 23.17
N LEU A 71 1.97 3.29 21.91
CA LEU A 71 1.63 1.92 21.55
C LEU A 71 2.86 1.05 21.80
N ASN A 72 2.72 -0.01 22.60
CA ASN A 72 3.83 -0.91 22.89
C ASN A 72 4.26 -1.70 21.63
N LEU A 73 5.44 -2.32 21.67
CA LEU A 73 5.99 -3.05 20.52
C LEU A 73 5.07 -4.16 20.02
N ASP A 74 4.39 -4.88 20.91
CA ASP A 74 3.45 -5.94 20.52
C ASP A 74 2.22 -5.37 19.80
N GLY A 75 1.72 -4.21 20.25
CA GLY A 75 0.66 -3.49 19.57
C GLY A 75 1.08 -2.98 18.20
N ILE A 76 2.30 -2.46 18.08
CA ILE A 76 2.86 -2.04 16.78
C ILE A 76 2.96 -3.23 15.84
N LYS A 77 3.52 -4.36 16.29
CA LYS A 77 3.56 -5.60 15.49
C LYS A 77 2.17 -6.03 15.04
N THR A 78 1.17 -5.96 15.93
CA THR A 78 -0.22 -6.28 15.59
C THR A 78 -0.78 -5.38 14.48
N VAL A 79 -0.43 -4.09 14.49
CA VAL A 79 -0.80 -3.14 13.42
C VAL A 79 -0.13 -3.51 12.10
N PHE A 80 1.15 -3.87 12.12
CA PHE A 80 1.86 -4.27 10.89
C PHE A 80 1.39 -5.63 10.36
N ASP A 81 1.07 -6.60 11.22
CA ASP A 81 0.44 -7.86 10.80
C ASP A 81 -0.93 -7.62 10.15
N TYR A 82 -1.71 -6.66 10.66
CA TYR A 82 -2.96 -6.22 10.02
C TYR A 82 -2.70 -5.58 8.65
N LEU A 83 -1.70 -4.71 8.52
CA LEU A 83 -1.32 -4.10 7.25
C LEU A 83 -0.85 -5.13 6.21
N GLU A 84 -0.12 -6.17 6.66
CA GLU A 84 0.29 -7.28 5.80
C GLU A 84 -0.93 -8.05 5.29
N GLN A 85 -1.89 -8.35 6.17
CA GLN A 85 -3.13 -9.02 5.78
C GLN A 85 -3.95 -8.19 4.78
N LYS A 86 -3.89 -6.86 4.85
CA LYS A 86 -4.54 -5.94 3.91
C LYS A 86 -3.68 -5.59 2.70
N GLU A 87 -2.54 -6.27 2.51
CA GLU A 87 -1.61 -6.10 1.37
C GLU A 87 -1.01 -4.68 1.25
N HIS A 88 -1.04 -3.91 2.33
CA HIS A 88 -0.44 -2.57 2.39
C HIS A 88 1.05 -2.59 2.72
N ILE A 89 1.59 -3.74 3.14
CA ILE A 89 3.02 -3.91 3.33
C ILE A 89 3.50 -5.25 2.77
N GLU A 90 4.78 -5.31 2.44
CA GLU A 90 5.48 -6.54 2.08
C GLU A 90 6.80 -6.61 2.85
N TRP A 91 6.97 -7.65 3.67
CA TRP A 91 8.19 -7.83 4.45
C TRP A 91 9.38 -8.17 3.55
N LEU A 92 10.51 -7.51 3.80
CA LEU A 92 11.77 -7.69 3.07
C LEU A 92 12.68 -8.74 3.72
N ASP A 93 12.30 -9.23 4.89
CA ASP A 93 13.05 -10.22 5.64
C ASP A 93 12.12 -11.13 6.45
N SER A 94 12.58 -12.35 6.72
CA SER A 94 11.82 -13.34 7.49
C SER A 94 11.68 -13.00 8.97
N LYS A 95 12.44 -12.02 9.48
CA LYS A 95 12.38 -11.57 10.87
C LYS A 95 11.36 -10.44 11.06
N LYS A 96 10.68 -10.01 9.99
CA LYS A 96 9.73 -8.90 9.97
C LYS A 96 10.32 -7.61 10.55
N THR A 97 11.53 -7.25 10.11
CA THR A 97 12.20 -6.02 10.57
C THR A 97 12.03 -4.86 9.61
N ARG A 98 12.01 -5.11 8.30
CA ARG A 98 11.85 -4.11 7.26
C ARG A 98 10.76 -4.51 6.28
N CYS A 99 9.96 -3.54 5.84
CA CYS A 99 8.90 -3.78 4.86
C CYS A 99 8.83 -2.64 3.83
N HIS A 100 8.34 -2.97 2.64
CA HIS A 100 7.79 -1.97 1.74
C HIS A 100 6.41 -1.55 2.22
N VAL A 101 6.07 -0.28 2.01
CA VAL A 101 4.75 0.29 2.33
C VAL A 101 4.08 0.73 1.05
N TYR A 102 2.85 0.25 0.83
CA TYR A 102 2.02 0.56 -0.32
C TYR A 102 0.88 1.49 0.09
N TRP A 103 0.95 2.75 -0.34
CA TRP A 103 -0.14 3.72 -0.09
C TRP A 103 -1.41 3.39 -0.86
N ARG A 104 -1.23 2.70 -1.99
CA ARG A 104 -2.24 1.97 -2.74
C ARG A 104 -1.68 0.60 -3.03
N THR A 105 -2.44 -0.44 -2.72
CA THR A 105 -1.99 -1.83 -2.84
C THR A 105 -1.80 -2.24 -4.31
N PRO A 106 -0.95 -3.24 -4.60
CA PRO A 106 -0.88 -3.83 -5.93
C PRO A 106 -2.23 -4.36 -6.43
N SER A 107 -3.07 -4.92 -5.53
CA SER A 107 -4.42 -5.37 -5.89
C SER A 107 -5.31 -4.21 -6.36
N GLU A 108 -5.30 -3.08 -5.66
CA GLU A 108 -6.06 -1.88 -6.05
C GLU A 108 -5.57 -1.29 -7.38
N TRP A 109 -4.25 -1.28 -7.60
CA TRP A 109 -3.67 -0.89 -8.89
C TRP A 109 -4.13 -1.83 -10.01
N GLY A 110 -4.09 -3.14 -9.76
CA GLY A 110 -4.56 -4.15 -10.70
C GLY A 110 -6.03 -3.93 -11.06
N ASP A 111 -6.89 -3.72 -10.07
CA ASP A 111 -8.32 -3.50 -10.30
C ASP A 111 -8.57 -2.20 -11.12
N GLN A 112 -7.81 -1.13 -10.89
CA GLN A 112 -7.87 0.09 -11.72
C GLN A 112 -7.43 -0.14 -13.16
N ILE A 113 -6.31 -0.83 -13.37
CA ILE A 113 -5.79 -1.14 -14.71
C ILE A 113 -6.78 -2.02 -15.47
N TYR A 114 -7.37 -3.02 -14.80
CA TYR A 114 -8.37 -3.89 -15.40
C TYR A 114 -9.64 -3.13 -15.81
N GLU A 115 -10.11 -2.22 -14.95
CA GLU A 115 -11.26 -1.38 -15.25
C GLU A 115 -10.99 -0.49 -16.48
N TRP A 116 -9.82 0.15 -16.55
CA TRP A 116 -9.40 0.91 -17.73
C TRP A 116 -9.35 0.04 -18.99
N ALA A 117 -8.77 -1.15 -18.92
CA ALA A 117 -8.68 -2.07 -20.06
C ALA A 117 -10.08 -2.51 -20.54
N SER A 118 -11.01 -2.73 -19.61
CA SER A 118 -12.41 -3.04 -19.90
C SER A 118 -13.10 -1.88 -20.63
N GLN A 119 -12.97 -0.66 -20.10
CA GLN A 119 -13.58 0.54 -20.67
C GLN A 119 -13.06 0.90 -22.05
N ASN A 120 -11.79 0.58 -22.35
CA ASN A 120 -11.16 0.85 -23.64
C ASN A 120 -11.23 -0.34 -24.62
N GLY A 121 -11.98 -1.40 -24.30
CA GLY A 121 -12.17 -2.54 -25.21
C GLY A 121 -10.91 -3.38 -25.43
N LEU A 122 -9.96 -3.35 -24.49
CA LEU A 122 -8.70 -4.09 -24.54
C LEU A 122 -8.80 -5.52 -23.97
N ILE A 123 -9.99 -5.92 -23.52
CA ILE A 123 -10.26 -7.30 -23.10
C ILE A 123 -10.04 -8.24 -24.27
N ASN A 124 -9.30 -9.34 -24.04
CA ASN A 124 -8.81 -10.30 -25.03
C ASN A 124 -7.75 -9.79 -26.01
N SER A 125 -7.29 -8.55 -25.88
CA SER A 125 -6.20 -7.98 -26.67
C SER A 125 -4.91 -7.92 -25.85
N PRO A 126 -3.75 -8.35 -26.40
CA PRO A 126 -2.47 -8.16 -25.72
C PRO A 126 -2.08 -6.68 -25.72
N CYS A 127 -1.50 -6.22 -24.63
CA CYS A 127 -0.95 -4.88 -24.46
C CYS A 127 0.44 -4.98 -23.83
N THR A 128 1.35 -4.10 -24.22
CA THR A 128 2.70 -4.05 -23.63
C THR A 128 2.69 -3.31 -22.29
N LEU A 129 3.62 -3.64 -21.39
CA LEU A 129 3.74 -2.89 -20.12
C LEU A 129 4.09 -1.42 -20.34
N PHE A 130 4.77 -1.13 -21.45
CA PHE A 130 5.08 0.24 -21.87
C PHE A 130 3.81 1.02 -22.23
N GLU A 131 2.91 0.44 -23.04
CA GLU A 131 1.63 1.08 -23.39
C GLU A 131 0.77 1.37 -22.15
N LEU A 132 0.80 0.50 -21.13
CA LEU A 132 0.04 0.70 -19.89
C LEU A 132 0.51 1.87 -19.04
N THR A 133 1.81 2.20 -19.06
CA THR A 133 2.39 3.21 -18.16
C THR A 133 2.90 4.45 -18.87
N GLN A 134 3.10 4.38 -20.19
CA GLN A 134 3.67 5.43 -21.02
C GLN A 134 2.91 5.62 -22.34
N GLY A 135 1.77 4.94 -22.54
CA GLY A 135 0.93 5.10 -23.73
C GLY A 135 0.08 6.37 -23.68
N GLU A 136 -0.25 6.92 -24.85
CA GLU A 136 -1.05 8.15 -24.97
C GLU A 136 -2.44 8.03 -24.35
N ASP A 137 -3.04 6.83 -24.40
CA ASP A 137 -4.37 6.54 -23.85
C ASP A 137 -4.40 6.49 -22.31
N THR A 138 -3.23 6.41 -21.65
CA THR A 138 -3.11 6.25 -20.19
C THR A 138 -2.71 7.54 -19.48
N VAL A 139 -2.41 8.63 -20.19
CA VAL A 139 -1.88 9.88 -19.62
C VAL A 139 -2.77 10.48 -18.51
N LYS A 140 -4.07 10.20 -18.55
CA LYS A 140 -5.04 10.68 -17.54
C LYS A 140 -5.29 9.70 -16.40
N GLU A 141 -4.78 8.49 -16.51
CA GLU A 141 -4.99 7.43 -15.53
C GLU A 141 -4.02 7.56 -14.35
N SER A 142 -4.47 7.14 -13.17
CA SER A 142 -3.64 7.24 -11.96
C SER A 142 -2.39 6.36 -12.00
N PHE A 143 -2.39 5.32 -12.84
CA PHE A 143 -1.26 4.39 -13.00
C PHE A 143 -0.27 4.82 -14.10
N TYR A 144 -0.48 5.99 -14.72
CA TYR A 144 0.51 6.54 -15.64
C TYR A 144 1.85 6.76 -14.92
N GLY A 145 2.93 6.26 -15.52
CA GLY A 145 4.27 6.31 -14.92
C GLY A 145 4.43 5.45 -13.67
N LEU A 146 3.54 4.49 -13.41
CA LEU A 146 3.68 3.56 -12.29
C LEU A 146 5.00 2.80 -12.40
N ASP A 147 5.70 2.67 -11.26
CA ASP A 147 6.93 1.89 -11.17
C ASP A 147 6.72 0.47 -11.68
N LYS A 148 7.71 -0.04 -12.44
CA LYS A 148 7.61 -1.32 -13.14
C LYS A 148 7.40 -2.49 -12.18
N ASP A 149 8.07 -2.49 -11.03
CA ASP A 149 7.96 -3.59 -10.07
C ASP A 149 6.56 -3.60 -9.44
N ILE A 150 6.01 -2.41 -9.14
CA ILE A 150 4.64 -2.27 -8.66
C ILE A 150 3.64 -2.69 -9.74
N LEU A 151 3.84 -2.29 -11.00
CA LEU A 151 2.99 -2.69 -12.13
C LEU A 151 2.96 -4.22 -12.27
N ILE A 152 4.12 -4.87 -12.29
CA ILE A 152 4.20 -6.33 -12.42
C ILE A 152 3.47 -7.01 -11.25
N LYS A 153 3.71 -6.57 -10.02
CA LYS A 153 2.98 -7.09 -8.85
C LYS A 153 1.47 -6.89 -8.99
N SER A 154 1.04 -5.73 -9.47
CA SER A 154 -0.37 -5.41 -9.68
C SER A 154 -1.01 -6.32 -10.72
N LEU A 155 -0.33 -6.57 -11.84
CA LEU A 155 -0.80 -7.49 -12.86
C LEU A 155 -0.79 -8.95 -12.38
N GLN A 156 0.19 -9.35 -11.56
CA GLN A 156 0.21 -10.67 -10.93
C GLN A 156 -1.02 -10.87 -10.02
N THR A 157 -1.50 -9.83 -9.34
CA THR A 157 -2.77 -9.92 -8.59
C THR A 157 -3.96 -10.23 -9.50
N LEU A 158 -4.01 -9.63 -10.71
CA LEU A 158 -5.04 -9.92 -11.70
C LEU A 158 -4.90 -11.34 -12.26
N GLU A 159 -3.68 -11.81 -12.50
CA GLU A 159 -3.41 -13.19 -12.94
C GLU A 159 -3.91 -14.21 -11.91
N ASN A 160 -3.63 -13.97 -10.62
CA ASN A 160 -4.16 -14.79 -9.52
C ASN A 160 -5.70 -14.77 -9.46
N LYS A 161 -6.33 -13.63 -9.80
CA LYS A 161 -7.79 -13.48 -9.94
C LYS A 161 -8.33 -14.04 -11.27
N ARG A 162 -7.48 -14.61 -12.15
CA ARG A 162 -7.81 -15.12 -13.51
C ARG A 162 -8.37 -14.05 -14.45
N LYS A 163 -7.99 -12.79 -14.24
CA LYS A 163 -8.38 -11.62 -15.04
C LYS A 163 -7.32 -11.17 -16.04
N ALA A 164 -6.10 -11.69 -15.94
CA ALA A 164 -5.00 -11.34 -16.82
C ALA A 164 -4.05 -12.54 -17.00
N VAL A 165 -3.23 -12.49 -18.04
CA VAL A 165 -2.10 -13.39 -18.26
C VAL A 165 -0.88 -12.54 -18.59
N LEU A 166 0.18 -12.67 -17.79
CA LEU A 166 1.43 -11.96 -18.05
C LEU A 166 2.23 -12.71 -19.13
N MET A 167 2.89 -11.96 -20.01
CA MET A 167 3.65 -12.49 -21.13
C MET A 167 5.08 -11.93 -21.08
N ASN A 168 6.07 -12.81 -21.32
CA ASN A 168 7.45 -12.42 -21.55
C ASN A 168 8.12 -11.62 -20.41
N ILE A 169 7.71 -11.83 -19.16
CA ILE A 169 8.26 -11.12 -17.99
C ILE A 169 9.78 -11.34 -17.89
N GLY A 170 10.55 -10.25 -17.83
CA GLY A 170 12.02 -10.26 -17.78
C GLY A 170 12.72 -10.24 -19.13
N THR A 171 12.02 -10.33 -20.28
CA THR A 171 12.68 -10.40 -21.61
C THR A 171 12.72 -9.07 -22.36
N GLY A 172 12.32 -7.96 -21.75
CA GLY A 172 12.27 -6.62 -22.36
C GLY A 172 11.11 -6.38 -23.34
N SER A 173 10.37 -7.43 -23.71
CA SER A 173 9.13 -7.36 -24.53
C SER A 173 7.93 -7.83 -23.72
N GLU A 174 7.85 -7.30 -22.51
CA GLU A 174 6.87 -7.69 -21.50
C GLU A 174 5.48 -7.15 -21.87
N GLY A 175 4.47 -7.98 -21.68
CA GLY A 175 3.09 -7.59 -21.92
C GLY A 175 2.12 -8.33 -21.04
N VAL A 176 0.85 -7.99 -21.20
CA VAL A 176 -0.26 -8.60 -20.51
C VAL A 176 -1.44 -8.74 -21.46
N LYS A 177 -2.19 -9.83 -21.31
CA LYS A 177 -3.49 -10.01 -21.96
C LYS A 177 -4.57 -10.01 -20.89
N PHE A 178 -5.51 -9.07 -20.97
CA PHE A 178 -6.67 -9.05 -20.08
C PHE A 178 -7.70 -10.09 -20.53
N LEU A 179 -8.28 -10.79 -19.57
CA LEU A 179 -9.30 -11.81 -19.75
C LEU A 179 -10.68 -11.25 -19.36
N PRO A 180 -11.79 -11.84 -19.85
CA PRO A 180 -13.14 -11.46 -19.43
C PRO A 180 -13.44 -11.72 -17.95
#